data_AF-G5AIT9-F1
#
_entry.id   AF-G5AIT9-F1
#
_cell.length_a   1.000
_cell.length_b   1.000
_cell.length_c   1.000
_cell.angle_alpha   90.00
_cell.angle_beta   90.00
_cell.angle_gamma   90.00
#
_symmetry.space_group_name_H-M   'P 1'
#
loop_
_entity.id
_entity.type
_entity.pdbx_description
1 polymer ?
#
loop_
_entity_poly.entity_id
_entity_poly.type
_entity_poly.pdbx_seq_one_letter_code
_entity_poly.pdbx_strand_id
1 'polypeptide(L)'
;MWLQHRLGLAAAATVTLLSSPAAAAEPRCFPADFLFGSATASYQVEGAWNEDGRTPSIWDDFCREQPGFECANVDDFYHRYADDIKLMGETGLQSFRFFVSWSRIMNWDPEARRMRPRPDAEAAERAMNFKFGW
;
A
#
# COMPACT_ATOMS: atom_id res chain seq x y z
N MET A 1 -1.73 73.31 -27.81
CA MET A 1 -2.37 73.87 -26.61
C MET A 1 -2.98 72.71 -25.84
N TRP A 2 -2.31 72.32 -24.76
CA TRP A 2 -2.72 71.44 -23.64
C TRP A 2 -3.37 70.07 -23.92
N LEU A 3 -2.66 68.98 -23.59
CA LEU A 3 -3.08 68.08 -22.49
C LEU A 3 -1.92 67.18 -22.04
N GLN A 4 -1.45 67.38 -20.82
CA GLN A 4 -0.50 66.50 -20.13
C GLN A 4 -1.22 65.21 -19.72
N HIS A 5 -0.68 64.04 -20.07
CA HIS A 5 -1.04 62.80 -19.41
C HIS A 5 -0.02 62.52 -18.31
N ARG A 6 -0.46 62.74 -17.06
CA ARG A 6 0.32 62.42 -15.87
C ARG A 6 0.44 60.91 -15.74
N LEU A 7 1.68 60.42 -15.67
CA LEU A 7 2.02 59.10 -15.18
C LEU A 7 1.42 58.89 -13.79
N GLY A 8 0.49 57.94 -13.67
CA GLY A 8 0.05 57.43 -12.37
C GLY A 8 1.09 56.45 -11.84
N LEU A 9 1.84 56.85 -10.81
CA LEU A 9 2.64 55.92 -10.01
C LEU A 9 1.68 55.06 -9.18
N ALA A 10 1.48 53.81 -9.58
CA ALA A 10 0.87 52.81 -8.72
C ALA A 10 1.89 52.43 -7.64
N ALA A 11 1.61 52.78 -6.38
CA ALA A 11 2.40 52.30 -5.25
C ALA A 11 2.11 50.80 -5.06
N ALA A 12 3.11 49.96 -5.34
CA ALA A 12 3.06 48.55 -5.03
C ALA A 12 3.19 48.38 -3.50
N ALA A 13 2.11 47.95 -2.83
CA ALA A 13 2.15 47.58 -1.43
C ALA A 13 2.73 46.16 -1.30
N THR A 14 3.97 46.06 -0.84
CA THR A 14 4.60 44.76 -0.56
C THR A 14 3.99 44.17 0.71
N VAL A 15 3.21 43.10 0.57
CA VAL A 15 2.71 42.30 1.70
C VAL A 15 3.83 41.40 2.19
N THR A 16 4.43 41.73 3.32
CA THR A 16 5.41 40.87 3.99
C THR A 16 4.67 39.81 4.79
N LEU A 17 4.65 38.56 4.30
CA LEU A 17 4.19 37.42 5.08
C LEU A 17 5.21 37.16 6.20
N LEU A 18 4.83 37.45 7.45
CA LEU A 18 5.57 36.96 8.62
C LEU A 18 5.29 35.46 8.74
N SER A 19 6.25 34.64 8.29
CA SER A 19 6.22 33.21 8.58
C SER A 19 6.39 33.03 10.09
N SER A 20 5.37 32.51 10.75
CA SER A 20 5.51 32.11 12.15
C SER A 20 6.57 31.00 12.21
N PRO A 21 7.56 31.08 13.13
CA PRO A 21 8.42 29.94 13.33
C PRO A 21 7.54 28.76 13.72
N ALA A 22 7.58 27.69 12.95
CA ALA A 22 7.02 26.41 13.39
C ALA A 22 7.64 26.15 14.76
N ALA A 23 6.82 26.17 15.81
CA ALA A 23 7.28 25.90 17.16
C ALA A 23 8.12 24.62 17.09
N ALA A 24 9.41 24.73 17.45
CA ALA A 24 10.31 23.60 17.44
C ALA A 24 9.64 22.50 18.28
N ALA A 25 9.18 21.44 17.60
CA ALA A 25 8.48 20.37 18.26
C ALA A 25 9.47 19.69 19.19
N GLU A 26 9.23 19.76 20.50
CA GLU A 26 9.94 18.93 21.48
C GLU A 26 9.99 17.49 20.97
N PRO A 27 11.15 16.82 21.01
CA PRO A 27 11.28 15.46 20.51
C PRO A 27 10.29 14.56 21.27
N ARG A 28 9.22 14.17 20.57
CA ARG A 28 8.24 13.22 21.10
C ARG A 28 8.85 11.83 20.95
N CYS A 29 9.35 11.29 22.06
CA CYS A 29 9.80 9.91 22.12
C CYS A 29 8.59 8.97 22.14
N PHE A 30 8.69 7.86 21.41
CA PHE A 30 7.75 6.75 21.53
C PHE A 30 8.10 5.90 22.76
N PRO A 31 7.14 5.16 23.33
CA PRO A 31 7.43 4.13 24.32
C PRO A 31 8.52 3.16 23.83
N ALA A 32 9.29 2.59 24.76
CA ALA A 32 10.42 1.69 24.41
C ALA A 32 9.98 0.41 23.67
N ASP A 33 8.72 0.02 23.84
CA ASP A 33 8.06 -1.13 23.23
C ASP A 33 7.23 -0.76 21.99
N PHE A 34 7.28 0.50 21.53
CA PHE A 34 6.60 0.92 20.32
C PHE A 34 7.25 0.27 19.09
N LEU A 35 6.40 -0.30 18.22
CA LEU A 35 6.85 -0.97 17.00
C LEU A 35 6.60 -0.08 15.78
N PHE A 36 7.68 0.22 15.05
CA PHE A 36 7.56 0.72 13.69
C PHE A 36 7.42 -0.43 12.72
N GLY A 37 6.56 -0.27 11.73
CA GLY A 37 6.30 -1.32 10.77
C GLY A 37 5.71 -0.83 9.47
N SER A 38 5.56 -1.78 8.55
CA SER A 38 4.91 -1.59 7.25
C SER A 38 3.64 -2.43 7.15
N ALA A 39 2.79 -2.08 6.19
CA ALA A 39 1.61 -2.87 5.87
C ALA A 39 1.38 -2.91 4.36
N THR A 40 0.88 -4.04 3.87
CA THR A 40 0.48 -4.23 2.46
C THR A 40 -0.97 -4.69 2.38
N ALA A 41 -1.50 -4.82 1.16
CA ALA A 41 -2.73 -5.58 0.90
C ALA A 41 -2.50 -6.50 -0.29
N SER A 42 -3.08 -7.71 -0.25
CA SER A 42 -2.77 -8.80 -1.18
C SER A 42 -2.87 -8.38 -2.64
N TYR A 43 -4.02 -7.84 -3.07
CA TYR A 43 -4.23 -7.45 -4.46
C TYR A 43 -3.32 -6.31 -4.94
N GLN A 44 -2.78 -5.49 -4.02
CA GLN A 44 -1.91 -4.37 -4.37
C GLN A 44 -0.48 -4.80 -4.66
N VAL A 45 0.01 -5.86 -3.99
CA VAL A 45 1.44 -6.21 -4.04
C VAL A 45 1.73 -7.64 -4.47
N GLU A 46 0.78 -8.58 -4.39
CA GLU A 46 1.09 -9.99 -4.63
C GLU A 46 1.54 -10.27 -6.07
N GLY A 47 0.88 -9.73 -7.10
CA GLY A 47 1.11 -10.27 -8.44
C GLY A 47 0.35 -11.57 -8.67
N ALA A 48 0.81 -12.35 -9.65
CA ALA A 48 0.49 -13.77 -9.80
C ALA A 48 -1.03 -14.07 -9.75
N TRP A 49 -1.84 -13.24 -10.40
CA TRP A 49 -3.30 -13.22 -10.23
C TRP A 49 -3.98 -14.52 -10.70
N ASN A 50 -3.35 -15.27 -11.60
CA ASN A 50 -3.86 -16.52 -12.19
C ASN A 50 -2.95 -17.73 -11.93
N GLU A 51 -2.06 -17.64 -10.94
CA GLU A 51 -1.11 -18.71 -10.61
C GLU A 51 -1.60 -19.55 -9.43
N ASP A 52 -1.08 -20.78 -9.32
CA ASP A 52 -1.31 -21.71 -8.20
C ASP A 52 -2.78 -21.84 -7.79
N GLY A 53 -3.65 -21.93 -8.81
CA GLY A 53 -5.08 -22.18 -8.66
C GLY A 53 -5.86 -21.02 -8.06
N ARG A 54 -5.28 -19.81 -7.93
CA ARG A 54 -6.02 -18.61 -7.48
C ARG A 54 -7.26 -18.41 -8.34
N THR A 55 -8.41 -18.23 -7.70
CA THR A 55 -9.62 -17.85 -8.43
C THR A 55 -9.69 -16.33 -8.61
N PRO A 56 -10.39 -15.82 -9.64
CA PRO A 56 -10.65 -14.40 -9.78
C PRO A 56 -11.35 -13.83 -8.54
N SER A 57 -10.97 -12.62 -8.16
CA SER A 57 -11.67 -11.76 -7.21
C SER A 57 -12.45 -10.67 -7.95
N ILE A 58 -13.32 -9.95 -7.24
CA ILE A 58 -14.05 -8.81 -7.80
C ILE A 58 -13.11 -7.72 -8.35
N TRP A 59 -11.91 -7.58 -7.78
CA TRP A 59 -10.92 -6.64 -8.27
C TRP A 59 -10.35 -7.06 -9.62
N ASP A 60 -10.21 -8.37 -9.89
CA ASP A 60 -9.77 -8.86 -11.20
C ASP A 60 -10.79 -8.53 -12.29
N ASP A 61 -12.08 -8.65 -11.98
CA ASP A 61 -13.18 -8.25 -12.88
C ASP A 61 -13.18 -6.74 -13.12
N PHE A 62 -13.17 -5.95 -12.04
CA PHE A 62 -13.14 -4.49 -12.11
C PHE A 62 -11.97 -3.99 -12.97
N CYS A 63 -10.79 -4.58 -12.78
CA CYS A 63 -9.58 -4.18 -13.48
C CYS A 63 -9.59 -4.53 -14.98
N ARG A 64 -10.19 -5.66 -15.37
CA ARG A 64 -10.39 -5.98 -16.80
C ARG A 64 -11.27 -4.95 -17.51
N GLU A 65 -12.19 -4.34 -16.77
CA GLU A 65 -13.15 -3.37 -17.31
C GLU A 65 -12.64 -1.93 -17.30
N GLN A 66 -11.45 -1.65 -16.74
CA GLN A 66 -10.89 -0.30 -16.59
C GLN A 66 -9.61 -0.09 -17.40
N PRO A 67 -9.71 0.42 -18.63
CA PRO A 67 -8.56 0.74 -19.47
C PRO A 67 -7.64 1.75 -18.77
N GLY A 68 -6.34 1.45 -18.73
CA GLY A 68 -5.31 2.36 -18.20
C GLY A 68 -5.10 2.30 -16.68
N PHE A 69 -5.78 1.40 -15.96
CA PHE A 69 -5.50 1.13 -14.55
C PHE A 69 -4.52 -0.03 -14.42
N GLU A 70 -3.37 0.20 -13.77
CA GLU A 70 -2.44 -0.89 -13.46
C GLU A 70 -2.96 -1.68 -12.26
N CYS A 71 -3.37 -2.91 -12.55
CA CYS A 71 -4.00 -3.79 -11.59
C CYS A 71 -3.23 -5.10 -11.44
N ALA A 72 -3.29 -5.65 -10.22
CA ALA A 72 -2.79 -6.97 -9.84
C ALA A 72 -1.30 -7.24 -10.05
N ASN A 73 -0.55 -6.41 -10.81
CA ASN A 73 0.86 -6.59 -11.14
C ASN A 73 1.69 -5.30 -10.88
N VAL A 74 1.29 -4.51 -9.88
CA VAL A 74 2.04 -3.30 -9.48
C VAL A 74 3.37 -3.70 -8.82
N ASP A 75 3.39 -4.85 -8.15
CA ASP A 75 4.57 -5.48 -7.56
C ASP A 75 4.46 -7.02 -7.67
N ASP A 76 5.53 -7.74 -7.35
CA ASP A 76 5.65 -9.20 -7.44
C ASP A 76 6.00 -9.85 -6.08
N PHE A 77 5.28 -9.43 -5.03
CA PHE A 77 5.49 -9.92 -3.67
C PHE A 77 5.26 -11.44 -3.57
N TYR A 78 4.42 -12.03 -4.42
CA TYR A 78 4.15 -13.47 -4.41
C TYR A 78 5.43 -14.30 -4.61
N HIS A 79 6.29 -13.88 -5.54
CA HIS A 79 7.55 -14.56 -5.80
C HIS A 79 8.72 -14.02 -4.98
N ARG A 80 8.63 -12.75 -4.54
CA ARG A 80 9.76 -12.00 -3.95
C ARG A 80 9.62 -11.68 -2.46
N TYR A 81 8.58 -12.17 -1.79
CA TYR A 81 8.29 -11.86 -0.37
C TYR A 81 9.50 -12.05 0.56
N ALA A 82 10.36 -13.04 0.30
CA ALA A 82 11.55 -13.28 1.12
C ALA A 82 12.55 -12.11 1.07
N ASP A 83 12.76 -11.54 -0.11
CA ASP A 83 13.63 -10.37 -0.30
C ASP A 83 13.00 -9.11 0.30
N ASP A 84 11.68 -8.94 0.13
CA ASP A 84 10.96 -7.80 0.66
C ASP A 84 10.96 -7.78 2.20
N ILE A 85 10.71 -8.94 2.83
CA ILE A 85 10.79 -9.09 4.30
C ILE A 85 12.21 -8.84 4.80
N LYS A 86 13.22 -9.36 4.08
CA LYS A 86 14.63 -9.11 4.41
C LYS A 86 14.94 -7.61 4.38
N LEU A 87 14.52 -6.91 3.34
CA LEU A 87 14.70 -5.45 3.23
C LEU A 87 13.98 -4.68 4.35
N MET A 88 12.78 -5.10 4.73
CA MET A 88 12.06 -4.52 5.88
C MET A 88 12.86 -4.69 7.19
N GLY A 89 13.47 -5.85 7.41
CA GLY A 89 14.35 -6.08 8.56
C GLY A 89 15.62 -5.22 8.51
N GLU A 90 16.29 -5.13 7.36
CA GLU A 90 17.51 -4.34 7.17
C GLU A 90 17.28 -2.82 7.36
N THR A 91 16.07 -2.34 7.08
CA THR A 91 15.67 -0.93 7.29
C THR A 91 15.25 -0.61 8.72
N GLY A 92 15.22 -1.61 9.61
CA GLY A 92 14.89 -1.43 11.02
C GLY A 92 13.39 -1.47 11.34
N LEU A 93 12.55 -1.98 10.42
CA LEU A 93 11.15 -2.25 10.75
C LEU A 93 11.05 -3.44 11.70
N GLN A 94 10.20 -3.29 12.71
CA GLN A 94 10.00 -4.25 13.79
C GLN A 94 8.71 -5.05 13.63
N SER A 95 7.81 -4.59 12.75
CA SER A 95 6.54 -5.29 12.47
C SER A 95 6.18 -5.18 11.00
N PHE A 96 5.49 -6.20 10.51
CA PHE A 96 4.97 -6.24 9.14
C PHE A 96 3.56 -6.83 9.14
N ARG A 97 2.60 -6.07 8.62
CA ARG A 97 1.21 -6.51 8.46
C ARG A 97 0.92 -6.81 7.00
N PHE A 98 0.77 -8.08 6.67
CA PHE A 98 0.35 -8.52 5.34
C PHE A 98 -1.11 -8.98 5.33
N PHE A 99 -1.68 -9.12 4.14
CA PHE A 99 -3.04 -9.64 3.93
C PHE A 99 -2.96 -10.95 3.17
N VAL A 100 -3.84 -11.88 3.54
CA VAL A 100 -4.01 -13.13 2.81
C VAL A 100 -5.09 -12.95 1.75
N SER A 101 -4.77 -13.30 0.51
CA SER A 101 -5.73 -13.26 -0.59
C SER A 101 -6.81 -14.35 -0.43
N TRP A 102 -8.04 -13.94 -0.11
CA TRP A 102 -9.18 -14.88 0.05
C TRP A 102 -9.37 -15.78 -1.17
N SER A 103 -9.20 -15.23 -2.38
CA SER A 103 -9.35 -15.97 -3.63
C SER A 103 -8.21 -16.95 -3.91
N ARG A 104 -7.13 -16.93 -3.11
CA ARG A 104 -6.10 -17.98 -3.08
C ARG A 104 -6.39 -19.07 -2.06
N ILE A 105 -7.19 -18.82 -1.03
CA ILE A 105 -7.36 -19.80 0.06
C ILE A 105 -8.75 -20.41 0.11
N MET A 106 -9.73 -19.83 -0.56
CA MET A 106 -11.13 -20.27 -0.52
C MET A 106 -11.71 -20.42 -1.92
N ASN A 107 -12.40 -21.53 -2.17
CA ASN A 107 -13.15 -21.79 -3.40
C ASN A 107 -14.64 -21.98 -3.12
N TRP A 108 -15.48 -21.66 -4.11
CA TRP A 108 -16.92 -21.94 -4.05
C TRP A 108 -17.19 -23.43 -4.28
N ASP A 109 -17.89 -24.07 -3.36
CA ASP A 109 -18.45 -25.40 -3.52
C ASP A 109 -19.91 -25.27 -4.01
N PRO A 110 -20.21 -25.66 -5.27
CA PRO A 110 -21.56 -25.54 -5.81
C PRO A 110 -22.57 -26.53 -5.17
N GLU A 111 -22.11 -27.70 -4.71
CA GLU A 111 -22.98 -28.71 -4.10
C GLU A 111 -23.39 -28.27 -2.69
N ALA A 112 -22.42 -27.85 -1.87
CA ALA A 112 -22.70 -27.36 -0.52
C ALA A 112 -23.14 -25.90 -0.47
N ARG A 113 -23.12 -25.20 -1.61
CA ARG A 113 -23.49 -23.78 -1.76
C ARG A 113 -22.80 -22.86 -0.75
N ARG A 114 -21.49 -23.07 -0.54
CA ARG A 114 -20.68 -22.26 0.39
C ARG A 114 -19.22 -22.21 -0.02
N MET A 115 -18.49 -21.22 0.50
CA MET A 115 -17.03 -21.20 0.38
C MET A 115 -16.42 -22.31 1.25
N ARG A 116 -15.38 -22.98 0.73
CA ARG A 116 -14.54 -23.93 1.47
C ARG A 116 -13.06 -23.58 1.30
N PRO A 117 -12.22 -23.84 2.31
CA PRO A 117 -10.78 -23.79 2.15
C PRO A 117 -10.34 -24.68 0.98
N ARG A 118 -9.39 -24.21 0.16
CA ARG A 118 -8.85 -25.07 -0.89
C ARG A 118 -7.99 -26.17 -0.24
N PRO A 119 -8.08 -27.43 -0.67
CA PRO A 119 -7.26 -28.51 -0.12
C PRO A 119 -5.75 -28.26 -0.28
N ASP A 120 -5.35 -27.55 -1.32
CA ASP A 120 -3.97 -27.14 -1.59
C ASP A 120 -3.59 -25.79 -0.97
N ALA A 121 -4.54 -25.03 -0.40
CA ALA A 121 -4.27 -23.77 0.26
C ALA A 121 -3.49 -23.97 1.58
N GLU A 122 -3.58 -25.14 2.21
CA GLU A 122 -2.68 -25.51 3.32
C GLU A 122 -1.21 -25.48 2.87
N ALA A 123 -0.90 -25.76 1.59
CA ALA A 123 0.43 -25.60 1.04
C ALA A 123 0.79 -24.12 0.81
N ALA A 124 -0.17 -23.25 0.46
CA ALA A 124 0.04 -21.81 0.35
C ALA A 124 0.27 -21.15 1.72
N GLU A 125 -0.49 -21.53 2.76
CA GLU A 125 -0.22 -21.13 4.15
C GLU A 125 1.14 -21.65 4.64
N ARG A 126 1.50 -22.90 4.29
CA ARG A 126 2.82 -23.47 4.61
C ARG A 126 3.97 -22.87 3.78
N ALA A 127 3.74 -22.40 2.56
CA ALA A 127 4.74 -21.73 1.74
C ALA A 127 5.05 -20.33 2.30
N MET A 128 4.03 -19.65 2.81
CA MET A 128 4.21 -18.41 3.55
C MET A 128 4.86 -18.62 4.92
N ASN A 129 5.01 -19.87 5.39
CA ASN A 129 5.81 -20.35 6.54
C ASN A 129 6.33 -19.26 7.50
N PHE A 130 5.42 -18.44 8.05
CA PHE A 130 5.74 -17.51 9.11
C PHE A 130 5.87 -18.35 10.38
N LYS A 131 7.00 -19.04 10.51
CA LYS A 131 7.49 -19.44 11.83
C LYS A 131 7.76 -18.12 12.55
N PHE A 132 6.80 -17.68 13.35
CA PHE A 132 7.06 -16.76 14.44
C PHE A 132 7.98 -17.49 15.44
N GLY A 133 9.26 -17.55 15.10
CA GLY A 133 10.33 -17.89 16.03
C GLY A 133 10.57 -16.66 16.89
N TRP A 134 9.92 -16.63 18.04
CA TRP A 134 10.49 -16.00 19.22
C TRP A 134 11.30 -17.06 19.96
#